data_AF-A0A1V4KQF6-F1
#
_entry.id   AF-A0A1V4KQF6-F1
#
_cell.length_a   1.000
_cell.length_b   1.000
_cell.length_c   1.000
_cell.angle_alpha   90.00
_cell.angle_beta   90.00
_cell.angle_gamma   90.00
#
_symmetry.space_group_name_H-M   'P 1'
#
loop_
_entity.id
_entity.type
_entity.pdbx_description
1 polymer ?
#
loop_
_entity_poly.entity_id
_entity_poly.type
_entity_poly.pdbx_seq_one_letter_code
_entity_poly.pdbx_strand_id
1 'polypeptide(L)'
;MPLALKPSYPNSTGVISYLQRQLEIQESQLRRIQSEKEVLQKKLRERENQLQDLSAKFCSLTEEREDKEMMVTTEKENCNLRQVVAEQETKLAEQSQLIMELQGTVGQLQEEVRSSRHQLRQQQQARDAAQSQAEALQLQELQARVALECLTSKFERYRSKIIQATFSTAGMKAPQAELTDEEVLEAMQKIISERMDFYHLLKQKGIKTPSLHSMDTTTLMPPSSKGRRKSPAR
;
A
#
# COMPACT_ATOMS: atom_id res chain seq x y z
N MET A 1 -28.12 -127.85 105.23
CA MET A 1 -28.68 -128.21 103.91
C MET A 1 -28.97 -126.91 103.15
N PRO A 2 -28.73 -126.88 101.85
CA PRO A 2 -27.61 -126.17 101.22
C PRO A 2 -28.16 -125.21 100.13
N LEU A 3 -27.40 -124.44 99.36
CA LEU A 3 -26.65 -124.90 98.20
C LEU A 3 -25.81 -123.74 97.68
N ALA A 4 -24.50 -123.94 97.76
CA ALA A 4 -23.53 -123.27 96.93
C ALA A 4 -23.80 -123.57 95.45
N LEU A 5 -23.88 -122.53 94.62
CA LEU A 5 -23.56 -122.60 93.21
C LEU A 5 -22.52 -121.52 92.91
N LYS A 6 -21.24 -121.93 92.96
CA LYS A 6 -20.21 -121.45 92.04
C LYS A 6 -20.11 -122.53 90.95
N PRO A 7 -19.89 -122.17 89.68
CA PRO A 7 -18.49 -122.04 89.29
C PRO A 7 -18.17 -120.99 88.21
N SER A 8 -16.87 -120.65 88.17
CA SER A 8 -16.09 -120.19 87.01
C SER A 8 -16.29 -118.76 86.50
N TYR A 9 -15.28 -117.89 86.67
CA TYR A 9 -14.68 -117.07 85.59
C TYR A 9 -13.29 -116.49 85.99
N PRO A 10 -12.24 -117.31 86.17
CA PRO A 10 -10.84 -116.83 86.07
C PRO A 10 -10.46 -116.38 84.63
N ASN A 11 -11.33 -116.62 83.63
CA ASN A 11 -11.13 -116.26 82.22
C ASN A 11 -11.72 -114.89 81.82
N SER A 12 -12.57 -114.26 82.66
CA SER A 12 -13.19 -112.96 82.34
C SER A 12 -12.22 -111.79 82.54
N THR A 13 -11.39 -111.83 83.58
CA THR A 13 -10.38 -110.79 83.87
C THR A 13 -9.30 -110.67 82.79
N GLY A 14 -8.88 -111.79 82.18
CA GLY A 14 -7.92 -111.79 81.08
C GLY A 14 -8.48 -111.16 79.80
N VAL A 15 -9.76 -111.41 79.49
CA VAL A 15 -10.48 -110.78 78.37
C VAL A 15 -10.64 -109.27 78.61
N ILE A 16 -10.96 -108.86 79.83
CA ILE A 16 -11.06 -107.44 80.22
C ILE A 16 -9.70 -106.74 80.05
N SER A 17 -8.61 -107.35 80.51
CA SER A 17 -7.26 -106.76 80.41
C SER A 17 -6.78 -106.65 78.95
N TYR A 18 -7.09 -107.65 78.11
CA TYR A 18 -6.81 -107.61 76.67
C TYR A 18 -7.60 -106.49 75.97
N LEU A 19 -8.90 -106.36 76.25
CA LEU A 19 -9.73 -105.30 75.69
C LEU A 19 -9.30 -103.91 76.14
N GLN A 20 -8.88 -103.73 77.40
CA GLN A 20 -8.33 -102.47 77.90
C GLN A 20 -7.04 -102.08 77.18
N ARG A 21 -6.08 -103.01 77.05
CA ARG A 21 -4.84 -102.74 76.29
C ARG A 21 -5.14 -102.42 74.82
N GLN A 22 -6.09 -103.11 74.21
CA GLN A 22 -6.51 -102.83 72.83
C GLN A 22 -7.16 -101.45 72.69
N LEU A 23 -7.97 -101.05 73.68
CA LEU A 23 -8.58 -99.72 73.76
C LEU A 23 -7.51 -98.63 73.91
N GLU A 24 -6.53 -98.81 74.81
CA GLU A 24 -5.40 -97.88 74.98
C GLU A 24 -4.57 -97.72 73.69
N ILE A 25 -4.32 -98.83 72.97
CA ILE A 25 -3.63 -98.79 71.67
C ILE A 25 -4.47 -97.99 70.67
N GLN A 26 -5.77 -98.25 70.55
CA GLN A 26 -6.66 -97.52 69.66
C GLN A 26 -6.78 -96.04 70.03
N GLU A 27 -6.85 -95.69 71.31
CA GLU A 27 -6.86 -94.31 71.80
C GLU A 27 -5.54 -93.59 71.48
N SER A 28 -4.40 -94.27 71.62
CA SER A 28 -3.10 -93.71 71.24
C SER A 28 -3.01 -93.45 69.73
N GLN A 29 -3.53 -94.37 68.92
CA GLN A 29 -3.60 -94.22 67.46
C GLN A 29 -4.55 -93.08 67.06
N LEU A 30 -5.70 -92.97 67.73
CA LEU A 30 -6.67 -91.90 67.49
C LEU A 30 -6.08 -90.53 67.86
N ARG A 31 -5.39 -90.41 69.00
CA ARG A 31 -4.65 -89.19 69.37
C ARG A 31 -3.59 -88.83 68.33
N ARG A 32 -2.84 -89.81 67.83
CA ARG A 32 -1.84 -89.60 66.77
C ARG A 32 -2.48 -89.08 65.48
N ILE A 33 -3.54 -89.74 65.00
CA ILE A 33 -4.28 -89.32 63.78
C ILE A 33 -4.86 -87.91 63.95
N GLN A 34 -5.38 -87.58 65.14
CA GLN A 34 -5.88 -86.23 65.44
C GLN A 34 -4.75 -85.19 65.33
N SER A 35 -3.58 -85.46 65.92
CA SER A 35 -2.43 -84.55 65.81
C SER A 35 -1.93 -84.39 64.37
N GLU A 36 -1.91 -85.47 63.59
CA GLU A 36 -1.52 -85.44 62.17
C GLU A 36 -2.54 -84.62 61.34
N LYS A 37 -3.84 -84.78 61.62
CA LYS A 37 -4.90 -83.97 61.01
C LYS A 37 -4.74 -82.48 61.32
N GLU A 38 -4.46 -82.12 62.58
CA GLU A 38 -4.24 -80.72 62.97
C GLU A 38 -3.05 -80.09 62.24
N VAL A 39 -1.94 -80.83 62.13
CA VAL A 39 -0.75 -80.39 61.38
C VAL A 39 -1.06 -80.23 59.89
N LEU A 40 -1.79 -81.18 59.28
CA LEU A 40 -2.20 -81.08 57.87
C LEU A 40 -3.16 -79.92 57.63
N GLN A 41 -4.11 -79.67 58.53
CA GLN A 41 -5.01 -78.50 58.44
C GLN A 41 -4.25 -77.18 58.56
N LYS A 42 -3.21 -77.11 59.41
CA LYS A 42 -2.35 -75.93 59.49
C LYS A 42 -1.59 -75.71 58.18
N LYS A 43 -1.00 -76.76 57.62
CA LYS A 43 -0.31 -76.70 56.32
C LYS A 43 -1.26 -76.32 55.18
N LEU A 44 -2.49 -76.82 55.18
CA LEU A 44 -3.48 -76.45 54.17
C LEU A 44 -3.78 -74.95 54.22
N ARG A 45 -4.06 -74.41 55.42
CA ARG A 45 -4.28 -72.97 55.62
C ARG A 45 -3.08 -72.12 55.21
N GLU A 46 -1.86 -72.54 55.55
CA GLU A 46 -0.64 -71.87 55.11
C GLU A 46 -0.52 -71.86 53.58
N ARG A 47 -0.88 -72.96 52.90
CA ARG A 47 -0.87 -73.04 51.43
C ARG A 47 -1.97 -72.21 50.79
N GLU A 48 -3.16 -72.18 51.37
CA GLU A 48 -4.26 -71.31 50.94
C GLU A 48 -3.84 -69.84 50.99
N ASN A 49 -3.24 -69.41 52.11
CA ASN A 49 -2.73 -68.04 52.26
C ASN A 49 -1.63 -67.74 51.22
N GLN A 50 -0.69 -68.67 51.00
CA GLN A 50 0.35 -68.51 49.98
C GLN A 50 -0.23 -68.39 48.57
N LEU A 51 -1.25 -69.18 48.24
CA LEU A 51 -1.93 -69.10 46.94
C LEU A 51 -2.67 -67.77 46.78
N GLN A 52 -3.30 -67.27 47.83
CA GLN A 52 -3.96 -65.97 47.83
C GLN A 52 -2.95 -64.82 47.61
N ASP A 53 -1.82 -64.85 48.32
CA ASP A 53 -0.74 -63.88 48.15
C ASP A 53 -0.15 -63.91 46.72
N LEU A 54 0.05 -65.11 46.17
CA LEU A 54 0.51 -65.27 44.79
C LEU A 54 -0.52 -64.74 43.80
N SER A 55 -1.81 -65.03 43.99
CA SER A 55 -2.89 -64.53 43.15
C SER A 55 -2.93 -63.00 43.14
N ALA A 56 -2.83 -62.35 44.31
CA ALA A 56 -2.78 -60.90 44.42
C ALA A 56 -1.56 -60.32 43.68
N LYS A 57 -0.39 -60.96 43.78
CA LYS A 57 0.82 -60.57 43.03
C LYS A 57 0.62 -60.69 41.53
N PHE A 58 0.02 -61.79 41.04
CA PHE A 58 -0.27 -61.95 39.61
C PHE A 58 -1.24 -60.88 39.09
N CYS A 59 -2.28 -60.53 39.85
CA CYS A 59 -3.16 -59.41 39.52
C CYS A 59 -2.37 -58.10 39.41
N SER A 60 -1.58 -57.75 40.42
CA SER A 60 -0.78 -56.50 40.41
C SER A 60 0.24 -56.45 39.26
N LEU A 61 0.89 -57.56 38.91
CA LEU A 61 1.84 -57.62 37.80
C LEU A 61 1.15 -57.48 36.45
N THR A 62 -0.09 -57.95 36.34
CA THR A 62 -0.89 -57.82 35.11
C THR A 62 -1.31 -56.36 34.94
N GLU A 63 -1.84 -55.72 35.99
CA GLU A 63 -2.19 -54.29 36.01
C GLU A 63 -0.97 -53.41 35.69
N GLU A 64 0.18 -53.65 36.33
CA GLU A 64 1.42 -52.88 36.07
C GLU A 64 1.89 -53.02 34.61
N ARG A 65 1.68 -54.19 34.00
CA ARG A 65 2.00 -54.41 32.58
C ARG A 65 1.06 -53.62 31.67
N GLU A 66 -0.24 -53.61 31.97
CA GLU A 66 -1.25 -52.86 31.22
C GLU A 66 -0.99 -51.35 31.31
N ASP A 67 -0.66 -50.83 32.50
CA ASP A 67 -0.31 -49.42 32.71
C ASP A 67 0.94 -49.01 31.92
N LYS A 68 1.96 -49.88 31.87
CA LYS A 68 3.16 -49.63 31.05
C LYS A 68 2.85 -49.59 29.56
N GLU A 69 1.98 -50.48 29.08
CA GLU A 69 1.56 -50.47 27.67
C GLU A 69 0.80 -49.18 27.33
N MET A 70 -0.13 -48.76 28.20
CA MET A 70 -0.83 -47.48 28.08
C MET A 70 0.11 -46.27 28.11
N MET A 71 1.14 -46.31 28.96
CA MET A 71 2.14 -45.25 29.03
C MET A 71 2.90 -45.12 27.72
N VAL A 72 3.33 -46.25 27.13
CA VAL A 72 4.06 -46.26 25.85
C VAL A 72 3.19 -45.72 24.70
N THR A 73 1.91 -46.08 24.63
CA THR A 73 1.00 -45.56 23.60
C THR A 73 0.76 -44.07 23.78
N THR A 74 0.54 -43.62 25.02
CA THR A 74 0.36 -42.20 25.36
C THR A 74 1.60 -41.36 25.05
N GLU A 75 2.80 -41.86 25.36
CA GLU A 75 4.06 -41.19 25.05
C GLU A 75 4.26 -41.06 23.53
N LYS A 76 3.94 -42.11 22.77
CA LYS A 76 4.01 -42.07 21.30
C LYS A 76 3.03 -41.03 20.72
N GLU A 77 1.81 -40.99 21.22
CA GLU A 77 0.82 -39.97 20.82
C GLU A 77 1.28 -38.57 21.18
N ASN A 78 1.88 -38.38 22.37
CA ASN A 78 2.43 -37.09 22.80
C ASN A 78 3.55 -36.62 21.87
N CYS A 79 4.46 -37.51 21.46
CA CYS A 79 5.52 -37.21 20.50
C CYS A 79 4.96 -36.80 19.14
N ASN A 80 3.97 -37.53 18.62
CA ASN A 80 3.31 -37.19 17.35
C ASN A 80 2.62 -35.82 17.41
N LEU A 81 1.91 -35.53 18.51
CA LEU A 81 1.25 -34.24 18.70
C LEU A 81 2.27 -33.09 18.75
N ARG A 82 3.39 -33.26 19.47
CA ARG A 82 4.47 -32.27 19.50
C ARG A 82 5.05 -32.01 18.11
N GLN A 83 5.24 -33.06 17.31
CA GLN A 83 5.71 -32.90 15.93
C GLN A 83 4.71 -32.07 15.11
N VAL A 84 3.42 -32.40 15.17
CA VAL A 84 2.39 -31.66 14.43
C VAL A 84 2.31 -30.20 14.88
N VAL A 85 2.41 -29.94 16.18
CA VAL A 85 2.45 -28.56 16.71
C VAL A 85 3.65 -27.82 16.17
N ALA A 86 4.85 -28.41 16.19
CA ALA A 86 6.05 -27.78 15.64
C ALA A 86 5.91 -27.47 14.14
N GLU A 87 5.36 -28.39 13.34
CA GLU A 87 5.10 -28.18 11.91
C GLU A 87 4.05 -27.08 11.66
N GLN A 88 3.06 -26.94 12.54
CA GLN A 88 2.07 -25.88 12.44
C GLN A 88 2.65 -24.52 12.83
N GLU A 89 3.49 -24.48 13.87
CA GLU A 89 4.20 -23.27 14.29
C GLU A 89 5.13 -22.75 13.19
N THR A 90 5.87 -23.63 12.50
CA THR A 90 6.71 -23.23 11.37
C THR A 90 5.88 -22.69 10.21
N LYS A 91 4.79 -23.36 9.84
CA LYS A 91 3.87 -22.87 8.78
C LYS A 91 3.24 -21.53 9.14
N LEU A 92 2.88 -21.33 10.41
CA LEU A 92 2.32 -20.07 10.89
C LEU A 92 3.36 -18.94 10.80
N ALA A 93 4.62 -19.22 11.14
CA ALA A 93 5.72 -18.28 11.02
C ALA A 93 5.97 -17.89 9.55
N GLU A 94 5.98 -18.86 8.63
CA GLU A 94 6.11 -18.63 7.18
C GLU A 94 4.97 -17.77 6.64
N GLN A 95 3.73 -18.06 7.02
CA GLN A 95 2.57 -17.26 6.64
C GLN A 95 2.65 -15.83 7.19
N SER A 96 3.09 -15.67 8.44
CA SER A 96 3.27 -14.35 9.06
C SER A 96 4.33 -13.53 8.33
N GLN A 97 5.43 -14.16 7.93
CA GLN A 97 6.48 -13.55 7.12
C GLN A 97 5.94 -13.09 5.75
N LEU A 98 5.19 -13.94 5.06
CA LEU A 98 4.58 -13.59 3.78
C LEU A 98 3.59 -12.42 3.92
N ILE A 99 2.80 -12.39 4.99
CA ILE A 99 1.88 -11.28 5.27
C ILE A 99 2.67 -9.97 5.44
N MET A 100 3.77 -9.98 6.18
CA MET A 100 4.61 -8.78 6.35
C MET A 100 5.19 -8.29 5.02
N GLU A 101 5.69 -9.21 4.18
CA GLU A 101 6.21 -8.89 2.85
C GLU A 101 5.13 -8.29 1.93
N LEU A 102 3.94 -8.89 1.92
CA LEU A 102 2.80 -8.38 1.16
C LEU A 102 2.34 -7.01 1.68
N GLN A 103 2.30 -6.80 2.99
CA GLN A 103 2.00 -5.49 3.56
C GLN A 103 3.05 -4.44 3.19
N GLY A 104 4.34 -4.82 3.18
CA GLY A 104 5.44 -3.98 2.74
C GLY A 104 5.30 -3.55 1.28
N THR A 105 5.04 -4.50 0.38
CA THR A 105 4.84 -4.22 -1.06
C THR A 105 3.59 -3.37 -1.32
N VAL A 106 2.48 -3.64 -0.62
CA VAL A 106 1.28 -2.79 -0.68
C VAL A 106 1.61 -1.36 -0.24
N GLY A 107 2.38 -1.19 0.84
CA GLY A 107 2.81 0.13 1.31
C GLY A 107 3.65 0.89 0.27
N GLN A 108 4.61 0.21 -0.36
CA GLN A 108 5.44 0.78 -1.43
C GLN A 108 4.60 1.21 -2.64
N LEU A 109 3.73 0.33 -3.13
CA LEU A 109 2.86 0.63 -4.28
C LEU A 109 1.89 1.79 -3.99
N GLN A 110 1.36 1.87 -2.78
CA GLN A 110 0.51 2.99 -2.39
C GLN A 110 1.27 4.32 -2.44
N GLU A 111 2.52 4.35 -1.99
CA GLU A 111 3.33 5.57 -2.03
C GLU A 111 3.71 5.97 -3.45
N GLU A 112 4.05 5.00 -4.30
CA GLU A 112 4.29 5.23 -5.72
C GLU A 112 3.07 5.82 -6.43
N VAL A 113 1.87 5.27 -6.16
CA VAL A 113 0.61 5.80 -6.71
C VAL A 113 0.32 7.22 -6.21
N ARG A 114 0.59 7.52 -4.93
CA ARG A 114 0.42 8.88 -4.39
C ARG A 114 1.37 9.87 -5.06
N SER A 115 2.64 9.50 -5.18
CA SER A 115 3.68 10.31 -5.83
C SER A 115 3.33 10.56 -7.31
N SER A 116 2.98 9.52 -8.06
CA SER A 116 2.57 9.61 -9.46
C SER A 116 1.35 10.52 -9.65
N ARG A 117 0.31 10.37 -8.80
CA ARG A 117 -0.86 11.26 -8.83
C ARG A 117 -0.51 12.71 -8.53
N HIS A 118 0.42 12.95 -7.62
CA HIS A 118 0.87 14.29 -7.29
C HIS A 118 1.60 14.93 -8.48
N GLN A 119 2.53 14.20 -9.11
CA GLN A 119 3.24 14.65 -10.30
C GLN A 119 2.29 14.95 -11.46
N LEU A 120 1.31 14.07 -11.71
CA LEU A 120 0.31 14.28 -12.76
C LEU A 120 -0.50 15.57 -12.52
N ARG A 121 -0.90 15.84 -11.27
CA ARG A 121 -1.62 17.08 -10.93
C ARG A 121 -0.75 18.32 -11.18
N GLN A 122 0.52 18.28 -10.79
CA GLN A 122 1.45 19.39 -11.05
C GLN A 122 1.63 19.63 -12.55
N GLN A 123 1.81 18.56 -13.33
CA GLN A 123 1.93 18.67 -14.79
C GLN A 123 0.67 19.23 -15.43
N GLN A 124 -0.52 18.80 -14.98
CA GLN A 124 -1.79 19.34 -15.48
C GLN A 124 -1.90 20.84 -15.20
N GLN A 125 -1.59 21.28 -13.98
CA GLN A 125 -1.63 22.70 -13.63
C GLN A 125 -0.65 23.53 -14.48
N ALA A 126 0.57 23.02 -14.69
CA ALA A 126 1.56 23.69 -15.54
C ALA A 126 1.08 23.78 -17.01
N ARG A 127 0.45 22.71 -17.51
CA ARG A 127 -0.13 22.67 -18.85
C ARG A 127 -1.28 23.67 -19.00
N ASP A 128 -2.19 23.72 -18.05
CA ASP A 128 -3.33 24.64 -18.07
C ASP A 128 -2.85 26.11 -18.02
N ALA A 129 -1.85 26.41 -17.18
CA ALA A 129 -1.25 27.73 -17.09
C ALA A 129 -0.58 28.13 -18.42
N ALA A 130 0.23 27.24 -19.00
CA ALA A 130 0.88 27.47 -20.29
C ALA A 130 -0.12 27.66 -21.43
N GLN A 131 -1.21 26.88 -21.42
CA GLN A 131 -2.28 27.02 -22.40
C GLN A 131 -2.98 28.38 -22.28
N SER A 132 -3.33 28.81 -21.07
CA SER A 132 -3.94 30.13 -20.86
C SER A 132 -3.04 31.28 -21.32
N GLN A 133 -1.72 31.15 -21.12
CA GLN A 133 -0.75 32.12 -21.59
C GLN A 133 -0.65 32.14 -23.11
N ALA A 134 -0.67 30.96 -23.75
CA ALA A 134 -0.64 30.85 -25.21
C ALA A 134 -1.89 31.50 -25.85
N GLU A 135 -3.08 31.27 -25.28
CA GLU A 135 -4.33 31.87 -25.74
C GLU A 135 -4.30 33.41 -25.59
N ALA A 136 -3.77 33.92 -24.47
CA ALA A 136 -3.59 35.36 -24.26
C ALA A 136 -2.63 35.98 -25.29
N LEU A 137 -1.51 35.31 -25.57
CA LEU A 137 -0.54 35.76 -26.58
C LEU A 137 -1.13 35.74 -27.99
N GLN A 138 -1.92 34.72 -28.36
CA GLN A 138 -2.61 34.68 -29.65
C GLN A 138 -3.59 35.84 -29.82
N LEU A 139 -4.35 36.17 -28.77
CA LEU A 139 -5.26 37.32 -28.80
C LEU A 139 -4.49 38.63 -29.01
N GLN A 140 -3.38 38.81 -28.27
CA GLN A 140 -2.53 39.99 -28.39
C GLN A 140 -1.90 40.09 -29.79
N GLU A 141 -1.46 38.97 -30.35
CA GLU A 141 -0.93 38.90 -31.71
C GLU A 141 -1.98 39.33 -32.74
N LEU A 142 -3.20 38.80 -32.64
CA LEU A 142 -4.30 39.17 -33.55
C LEU A 142 -4.61 40.67 -33.46
N GLN A 143 -4.67 41.21 -32.24
CA GLN A 143 -4.89 42.64 -32.04
C GLN A 143 -3.77 43.49 -32.66
N ALA A 144 -2.51 43.07 -32.52
CA ALA A 144 -1.37 43.74 -33.13
C ALA A 144 -1.43 43.68 -34.67
N ARG A 145 -1.82 42.54 -35.24
CA ARG A 145 -2.01 42.38 -36.70
C ARG A 145 -3.07 43.34 -37.24
N VAL A 146 -4.24 43.42 -36.58
CA VAL A 146 -5.31 44.37 -36.97
C VAL A 146 -4.85 45.83 -36.87
N ALA A 147 -4.10 46.17 -35.82
CA ALA A 147 -3.54 47.51 -35.66
C ALA A 147 -2.53 47.85 -36.77
N LEU A 148 -1.67 46.90 -37.14
CA LEU A 148 -0.74 47.04 -38.26
C LEU A 148 -1.47 47.24 -39.58
N GLU A 149 -2.48 46.43 -39.90
CA GLU A 149 -3.28 46.57 -41.13
C GLU A 149 -3.95 47.95 -41.23
N CYS A 150 -4.53 48.43 -40.12
CA CYS A 150 -5.13 49.76 -40.04
C CYS A 150 -4.10 50.88 -40.28
N LEU A 151 -2.91 50.75 -39.68
CA LEU A 151 -1.83 51.71 -39.85
C LEU A 151 -1.30 51.72 -41.28
N THR A 152 -1.08 50.54 -41.88
CA THR A 152 -0.66 50.38 -43.27
C THR A 152 -1.67 51.02 -44.23
N SER A 153 -2.97 50.76 -44.07
CA SER A 153 -4.01 51.39 -44.89
C SER A 153 -3.99 52.92 -44.78
N LYS A 154 -3.75 53.44 -43.58
CA LYS A 154 -3.63 54.88 -43.35
C LYS A 154 -2.39 55.47 -44.04
N PHE A 155 -1.25 54.78 -43.98
CA PHE A 155 -0.03 55.18 -44.68
C PHE A 155 -0.22 55.16 -46.20
N GLU A 156 -0.85 54.13 -46.75
CA GLU A 156 -1.16 54.07 -48.19
C GLU A 156 -2.05 55.23 -48.64
N ARG A 157 -3.00 55.65 -47.80
CA ARG A 157 -3.83 56.83 -48.08
C ARG A 157 -3.00 58.12 -48.07
N TYR A 158 -2.07 58.28 -47.14
CA TYR A 158 -1.17 59.45 -47.13
C TYR A 158 -0.23 59.43 -48.33
N ARG A 159 0.33 58.27 -48.64
CA ARG A 159 1.18 58.02 -49.81
C ARG A 159 0.47 58.43 -51.09
N SER A 160 -0.77 57.97 -51.29
CA SER A 160 -1.61 58.36 -52.43
C SER A 160 -1.81 59.87 -52.53
N LYS A 161 -2.05 60.56 -51.40
CA LYS A 161 -2.19 62.03 -51.39
C LYS A 161 -0.90 62.74 -51.77
N ILE A 162 0.25 62.25 -51.30
CA ILE A 162 1.57 62.81 -51.63
C ILE A 162 1.85 62.64 -53.12
N ILE A 163 1.63 61.43 -53.66
CA ILE A 163 1.77 61.15 -55.09
C ILE A 163 0.86 62.07 -55.90
N GLN A 164 -0.41 62.17 -55.53
CA GLN A 164 -1.36 63.04 -56.22
C GLN A 164 -0.90 64.50 -56.20
N ALA A 165 -0.48 65.04 -55.05
CA ALA A 165 -0.01 66.41 -54.93
C ALA A 165 1.27 66.67 -55.75
N THR A 166 2.17 65.70 -55.79
CA THR A 166 3.44 65.78 -56.54
C THR A 166 3.17 65.81 -58.04
N PHE A 167 2.47 64.80 -58.56
CA PHE A 167 2.30 64.61 -60.00
C PHE A 167 1.10 65.35 -60.62
N SER A 168 0.26 66.00 -59.81
CA SER A 168 -0.74 66.98 -60.32
C SER A 168 -0.15 68.39 -60.49
N THR A 169 1.13 68.60 -60.18
CA THR A 169 1.81 69.89 -60.38
C THR A 169 2.02 70.14 -61.88
N ALA A 170 1.71 71.36 -62.35
CA ALA A 170 1.84 71.72 -63.76
C ALA A 170 3.28 71.50 -64.28
N GLY A 171 3.41 70.77 -65.39
CA GLY A 171 4.70 70.41 -65.99
C GLY A 171 5.23 69.03 -65.60
N MET A 172 4.63 68.35 -64.61
CA MET A 172 4.96 66.96 -64.29
C MET A 172 4.20 65.97 -65.16
N LYS A 173 4.87 64.88 -65.57
CA LYS A 173 4.24 63.78 -66.30
C LYS A 173 3.55 62.83 -65.31
N ALA A 174 2.35 62.36 -65.64
CA ALA A 174 1.65 61.38 -64.82
C ALA A 174 2.45 60.06 -64.73
N PRO A 175 2.50 59.42 -63.56
CA PRO A 175 3.18 58.14 -63.40
C PRO A 175 2.52 57.06 -64.26
N GLN A 176 3.32 56.19 -64.90
CA GLN A 176 2.81 55.11 -65.76
C GLN A 176 2.97 53.70 -65.16
N ALA A 177 3.60 53.59 -63.99
CA ALA A 177 3.83 52.34 -63.26
C ALA A 177 3.73 52.56 -61.74
N GLU A 178 3.83 51.48 -60.96
CA GLU A 178 4.01 51.58 -59.50
C GLU A 178 5.27 52.38 -59.20
N LEU A 179 5.07 53.58 -58.64
CA LEU A 179 6.13 54.43 -58.12
C LEU A 179 6.68 53.87 -56.82
N THR A 180 7.99 53.93 -56.63
CA THR A 180 8.65 53.74 -55.35
C THR A 180 8.67 55.03 -54.53
N ASP A 181 8.81 54.93 -53.20
CA ASP A 181 8.83 56.11 -52.34
C ASP A 181 10.01 57.04 -52.64
N GLU A 182 11.14 56.47 -53.03
CA GLU A 182 12.33 57.23 -53.42
C GLU A 182 12.08 58.08 -54.67
N GLU A 183 11.45 57.51 -55.71
CA GLU A 183 11.12 58.22 -56.94
C GLU A 183 10.12 59.37 -56.70
N VAL A 184 9.18 59.19 -55.76
CA VAL A 184 8.26 60.26 -55.35
C VAL A 184 9.02 61.40 -54.67
N LEU A 185 9.96 61.07 -53.78
CA LEU A 185 10.80 62.04 -53.09
C LEU A 185 11.71 62.81 -54.07
N GLU A 186 12.34 62.12 -55.02
CA GLU A 186 13.13 62.75 -56.08
C GLU A 186 12.28 63.73 -56.91
N ALA A 187 11.06 63.34 -57.29
CA ALA A 187 10.13 64.20 -58.00
C ALA A 187 9.73 65.44 -57.17
N MET A 188 9.42 65.26 -55.88
CA MET A 188 9.15 66.38 -54.97
C MET A 188 10.34 67.34 -54.87
N GLN A 189 11.55 66.80 -54.70
CA GLN A 189 12.78 67.59 -54.61
C GLN A 189 13.04 68.38 -55.91
N LYS A 190 12.75 67.76 -57.06
CA LYS A 190 12.82 68.43 -58.36
C LYS A 190 11.84 69.61 -58.45
N ILE A 191 10.56 69.42 -58.08
CA ILE A 191 9.57 70.51 -58.05
C ILE A 191 10.05 71.66 -57.15
N ILE A 192 10.56 71.34 -55.96
CA ILE A 192 11.06 72.35 -55.01
C ILE A 192 12.21 73.13 -55.63
N SER A 193 13.19 72.44 -56.22
CA SER A 193 14.37 73.05 -56.84
C SER A 193 13.97 73.96 -58.01
N GLU A 194 13.10 73.48 -58.92
CA GLU A 194 12.60 74.27 -60.04
C GLU A 194 11.83 75.52 -59.59
N ARG A 195 11.00 75.40 -58.54
CA ARG A 195 10.29 76.57 -57.97
C ARG A 195 11.24 77.57 -57.32
N MET A 196 12.30 77.10 -56.67
CA MET A 196 13.35 77.96 -56.10
C MET A 196 14.12 78.69 -57.20
N ASP A 197 14.51 77.99 -58.26
CA ASP A 197 15.20 78.60 -59.41
C ASP A 197 14.31 79.66 -60.09
N PHE A 198 13.02 79.36 -60.29
CA PHE A 198 12.07 80.31 -60.84
C PHE A 198 11.87 81.53 -59.94
N TYR A 199 11.80 81.34 -58.61
CA TYR A 199 11.74 82.43 -57.65
C TYR A 199 12.96 83.35 -57.75
N HIS A 200 14.16 82.77 -57.85
CA HIS A 200 15.39 83.53 -58.03
C HIS A 200 15.41 84.31 -59.35
N LEU A 201 14.91 83.71 -60.43
CA LEU A 201 14.77 84.37 -61.72
C LEU A 201 13.82 85.59 -61.65
N LEU A 202 12.65 85.44 -61.02
CA LEU A 202 11.72 86.55 -60.80
C LEU A 202 12.35 87.70 -60.00
N LYS A 203 13.09 87.35 -58.94
CA LYS A 203 13.83 88.31 -58.12
C LYS A 203 14.90 89.05 -58.94
N GLN A 204 15.65 88.35 -59.78
CA GLN A 204 16.66 88.94 -60.68
C GLN A 204 16.02 89.88 -61.72
N LYS A 205 14.82 89.56 -62.19
CA LYS A 205 14.05 90.39 -63.14
C LYS A 205 13.33 91.57 -62.47
N GLY A 206 13.58 91.82 -61.18
CA GLY A 206 13.03 92.97 -60.44
C GLY A 206 11.54 92.83 -60.08
N ILE A 207 10.96 91.63 -60.24
CA ILE A 207 9.56 91.37 -59.90
C ILE A 207 9.47 91.18 -58.39
N LYS A 208 8.58 91.93 -57.74
CA LYS A 208 8.40 91.91 -56.28
C LYS A 208 7.86 90.54 -55.84
N THR A 209 8.74 89.71 -55.29
CA THR A 209 8.41 88.36 -54.82
C THR A 209 8.23 88.33 -53.29
N PRO A 210 7.25 87.57 -52.75
CA PRO A 210 7.07 87.40 -51.30
C PRO A 210 8.32 86.79 -50.63
N SER A 211 8.58 87.13 -49.36
CA SER A 211 9.71 86.55 -48.60
C SER A 211 9.47 85.06 -48.35
N LEU A 212 10.45 84.21 -48.72
CA LEU A 212 10.37 82.75 -48.55
C LEU A 212 10.42 82.28 -47.07
N HIS A 213 10.76 83.15 -46.12
CA HIS A 213 11.01 82.77 -44.72
C HIS A 213 9.80 82.98 -43.78
N SER A 214 8.58 83.15 -44.30
CA SER A 214 7.40 83.43 -43.46
C SER A 214 6.50 82.21 -43.19
N MET A 215 6.91 81.00 -43.54
CA MET A 215 6.11 79.78 -43.32
C MET A 215 6.58 78.98 -42.10
N ASP A 216 6.86 79.64 -40.98
CA ASP A 216 6.97 78.95 -39.70
C ASP A 216 5.67 79.10 -38.91
N THR A 217 5.03 77.95 -38.64
CA THR A 217 4.09 77.72 -37.55
C THR A 217 2.86 78.63 -37.48
N THR A 218 1.85 78.38 -38.31
CA THR A 218 0.48 78.66 -37.87
C THR A 218 -0.44 77.56 -38.37
N THR A 219 -0.95 76.81 -37.39
CA THR A 219 -2.14 75.95 -37.39
C THR A 219 -1.80 74.51 -37.07
N LEU A 220 -1.87 74.17 -35.77
CA LEU A 220 -2.46 72.96 -35.19
C LEU A 220 -2.31 73.01 -33.66
N MET A 221 -3.07 73.87 -33.00
CA MET A 221 -3.38 73.73 -31.57
C MET A 221 -4.90 73.89 -31.41
N PRO A 222 -5.64 72.81 -31.06
CA PRO A 222 -7.00 72.95 -30.58
C PRO A 222 -7.01 73.42 -29.11
N PRO A 223 -8.05 74.16 -28.67
CA PRO A 223 -8.12 74.69 -27.31
C PRO A 223 -8.30 73.56 -26.30
N SER A 224 -7.40 73.48 -25.32
CA SER A 224 -7.53 72.57 -24.17
C SER A 224 -8.74 72.97 -23.32
N SER A 225 -9.78 72.15 -23.30
CA SER A 225 -10.86 72.26 -22.34
C SER A 225 -10.37 71.78 -20.96
N LYS A 226 -10.58 72.64 -19.95
CA LYS A 226 -10.37 72.33 -18.53
C LYS A 226 -11.27 71.15 -18.13
N GLY A 227 -10.66 70.03 -17.78
CA GLY A 227 -11.32 68.81 -17.28
C GLY A 227 -10.72 68.35 -15.94
N ARG A 228 -11.28 68.87 -14.87
CA ARG A 228 -11.12 68.50 -13.45
C ARG A 228 -11.30 66.97 -13.22
N ARG A 229 -10.34 66.27 -12.57
CA ARG A 229 -10.57 65.43 -11.35
C ARG A 229 -9.36 64.58 -10.88
N LYS A 230 -9.05 64.80 -9.60
CA LYS A 230 -8.71 63.86 -8.50
C LYS A 230 -7.46 62.98 -8.59
N SER A 231 -6.55 63.28 -7.67
CA SER A 231 -5.58 62.40 -7.03
C SER A 231 -6.23 61.16 -6.38
N PRO A 232 -5.56 59.99 -6.36
CA PRO A 232 -5.93 58.90 -5.49
C PRO A 232 -5.32 59.13 -4.11
N ALA A 233 -6.17 59.13 -3.09
CA ALA A 233 -5.75 58.93 -1.72
C ALA A 233 -5.69 57.42 -1.45
N ARG A 234 -4.56 56.99 -0.86
CA ARG A 234 -4.36 55.90 0.08
C ARG A 234 -4.95 54.51 -0.21
#